data_AF-R2R7P5-F1
#
_entry.id   AF-R2R7P5-F1
#
_cell.length_a   1.000
_cell.length_b   1.000
_cell.length_c   1.000
_cell.angle_alpha   90.00
_cell.angle_beta   90.00
_cell.angle_gamma   90.00
#
_symmetry.space_group_name_H-M   'P 1'
#
loop_
_entity.id
_entity.type
_entity.pdbx_description
1 polymer ?
#
loop_
_entity_poly.entity_id
_entity_poly.type
_entity_poly.pdbx_seq_one_letter_code
_entity_poly.pdbx_strand_id
1 'polypeptide(L)'
;MSAVLRIELLLFSLLFFVYIIRSVNKNIFLLKNAIRWLFISASLVLCAIFPKLPEWLGKKLGFETTSNFLLIAAIFVLLFIEIKNSALLSKQQNQLKLLIQELSMLKDKKEKK
;
A
#
# COMPACT_ATOMS: atom_id res chain seq x y z
N MET A 1 0.54 25.56 -5.84
CA MET A 1 -0.39 25.02 -4.81
C MET A 1 -0.82 26.12 -3.86
N SER A 2 -2.08 26.14 -3.41
CA SER A 2 -2.52 27.02 -2.31
C SER A 2 -1.87 26.59 -0.99
N ALA A 3 -1.60 27.55 -0.08
CA ALA A 3 -1.03 27.26 1.24
C ALA A 3 -1.90 26.28 2.04
N VAL A 4 -3.22 26.32 1.85
CA VAL A 4 -4.19 25.41 2.48
C VAL A 4 -3.91 23.96 2.11
N LEU A 5 -3.81 23.66 0.80
CA LEU A 5 -3.51 22.30 0.30
C LEU A 5 -2.18 21.77 0.81
N ARG A 6 -1.18 22.66 0.97
CA ARG A 6 0.12 22.27 1.49
C ARG A 6 0.05 21.85 2.95
N ILE A 7 -0.69 22.61 3.77
CA ILE A 7 -0.90 22.31 5.19
C ILE A 7 -1.68 21.00 5.34
N GLU A 8 -2.77 20.83 4.59
CA GLU A 8 -3.57 19.60 4.59
C GLU A 8 -2.71 18.37 4.22
N LEU A 9 -1.93 18.45 3.15
CA LEU A 9 -1.06 17.36 2.70
C LEU A 9 -0.01 17.01 3.77
N LEU A 10 0.60 18.01 4.40
CA LEU A 10 1.56 17.81 5.49
C LEU A 10 0.92 17.08 6.67
N LEU A 11 -0.24 17.57 7.12
CA LEU A 11 -0.96 17.07 8.28
C LEU A 11 -1.42 15.62 8.05
N PHE A 12 -1.99 15.33 6.87
CA PHE A 12 -2.34 13.96 6.48
C PHE A 12 -1.11 13.05 6.39
N SER A 13 0.00 13.52 5.80
CA SER A 13 1.21 12.70 5.68
C SER A 13 1.80 12.33 7.05
N LEU A 14 1.81 13.26 8.00
CA LEU A 14 2.31 13.06 9.36
C LEU A 14 1.40 12.11 10.15
N LEU A 15 0.09 12.33 10.11
CA LEU A 15 -0.88 11.42 10.74
C LEU A 15 -0.76 10.00 10.18
N PHE A 16 -0.64 9.89 8.86
CA PHE A 16 -0.46 8.59 8.20
C PHE A 16 0.86 7.93 8.60
N PHE A 17 1.95 8.69 8.66
CA PHE A 17 3.26 8.20 9.11
C PHE A 17 3.20 7.64 10.54
N VAL A 18 2.62 8.42 11.48
CA VAL A 18 2.44 8.02 12.87
C VAL A 18 1.55 6.79 12.98
N TYR A 19 0.46 6.74 12.21
CA TYR A 19 -0.41 5.57 12.15
C TYR A 19 0.35 4.31 11.74
N ILE A 20 1.17 4.37 10.68
CA ILE A 20 1.97 3.23 10.21
C ILE A 20 2.97 2.79 11.30
N ILE A 21 3.71 3.72 11.92
CA ILE A 21 4.64 3.39 13.02
C ILE A 21 3.91 2.69 14.17
N ARG A 22 2.76 3.22 14.61
CA ARG A 22 1.98 2.60 15.69
C ARG A 22 1.46 1.22 15.31
N SER A 23 1.06 1.03 14.05
CA SER A 23 0.55 -0.25 13.55
C SER A 23 1.64 -1.33 13.50
N VAL A 24 2.87 -0.95 13.16
CA VAL A 24 4.06 -1.82 13.27
C VAL A 24 4.36 -2.17 14.72
N ASN A 25 4.42 -1.18 15.61
CA ASN A 25 4.75 -1.40 17.03
C ASN A 25 3.71 -2.26 17.76
N LYS A 26 2.46 -2.28 17.31
CA LYS A 26 1.40 -3.14 17.86
C LYS A 26 1.38 -4.56 17.26
N ASN A 27 2.36 -4.95 16.43
CA ASN A 27 2.40 -6.23 15.71
C ASN A 27 1.13 -6.53 14.87
N ILE A 28 0.33 -5.51 14.54
CA ILE A 28 -0.84 -5.67 13.66
C ILE A 28 -0.37 -5.97 12.23
N PHE A 29 0.82 -5.47 11.86
CA PHE A 29 1.52 -5.78 10.62
C PHE A 29 2.89 -6.42 10.89
N LEU A 30 3.22 -7.51 10.18
CA LEU A 30 4.60 -7.94 10.00
C LEU A 30 5.41 -6.80 9.38
N LEU A 31 6.64 -6.54 9.90
CA LEU A 31 7.55 -5.50 9.41
C LEU A 31 7.66 -5.47 7.87
N LYS A 32 7.65 -6.66 7.25
CA LYS A 32 7.67 -6.86 5.79
C LYS A 32 6.50 -6.21 5.04
N ASN A 33 5.31 -6.16 5.62
CA ASN A 33 4.14 -5.55 4.98
C ASN A 33 4.09 -4.03 5.20
N ALA A 34 4.63 -3.56 6.32
CA ALA A 34 4.67 -2.15 6.66
C ALA A 34 5.67 -1.34 5.83
N ILE A 35 6.73 -1.98 5.31
CA ILE A 35 7.75 -1.30 4.50
C ILE A 35 7.15 -0.60 3.25
N ARG A 36 6.12 -1.20 2.65
CA ARG A 36 5.40 -0.60 1.51
C ARG A 36 4.73 0.72 1.91
N TRP A 37 4.06 0.72 3.06
CA TRP A 37 3.35 1.90 3.57
C TRP A 37 4.27 2.97 4.13
N LEU A 38 5.39 2.58 4.75
CA LEU A 38 6.44 3.52 5.15
C LEU A 38 7.03 4.25 3.94
N PHE A 39 7.30 3.54 2.85
CA PHE A 39 7.80 4.16 1.61
C PHE A 39 6.80 5.16 1.01
N ILE A 40 5.51 4.80 0.97
CA ILE A 40 4.44 5.70 0.49
C ILE A 40 4.34 6.94 1.37
N SER A 41 4.31 6.76 2.69
CA SER A 41 4.22 7.86 3.65
C SER A 41 5.42 8.80 3.55
N ALA A 42 6.64 8.26 3.48
CA ALA A 42 7.85 9.05 3.26
C ALA A 42 7.79 9.83 1.94
N SER A 43 7.29 9.21 0.87
CA SER A 43 7.13 9.88 -0.42
C SER A 43 6.14 11.05 -0.35
N LEU A 44 5.04 10.91 0.39
CA LEU A 44 4.08 11.99 0.63
C LEU A 44 4.70 13.15 1.42
N VAL A 45 5.48 12.85 2.46
CA VAL A 45 6.21 13.86 3.23
C VAL A 45 7.18 14.62 2.33
N LEU A 46 7.93 13.94 1.48
CA LEU A 46 8.83 14.58 0.51
C LEU A 46 8.09 15.49 -0.46
N CYS A 47 6.94 15.07 -0.99
CA CYS A 47 6.09 15.90 -1.84
C CYS A 47 5.58 17.16 -1.11
N ALA A 48 5.29 17.06 0.19
CA ALA A 48 4.78 18.18 0.97
C ALA A 48 5.89 19.19 1.36
N ILE A 49 7.10 18.70 1.64
CA ILE A 49 8.29 19.54 1.89
C ILE A 49 8.72 20.23 0.58
N PHE A 50 8.73 19.50 -0.54
CA PHE A 50 9.16 19.97 -1.87
C PHE A 50 8.00 20.02 -2.88
N PRO A 51 7.06 20.99 -2.76
CA PRO A 51 5.87 21.06 -3.62
C PRO A 51 6.17 21.34 -5.10
N LYS A 52 7.35 21.89 -5.41
CA LYS A 52 7.78 22.13 -6.79
C LYS A 52 7.86 20.85 -7.63
N LEU A 53 8.16 19.70 -7.01
CA LEU A 53 8.27 18.41 -7.70
C LEU A 53 6.92 17.91 -8.23
N PRO A 54 5.86 17.73 -7.40
CA PRO A 54 4.55 17.33 -7.90
C PRO A 54 3.92 18.41 -8.79
N GLU A 55 4.20 19.69 -8.56
CA GLU A 55 3.74 20.77 -9.45
C GLU A 55 4.33 20.66 -10.86
N TRP A 56 5.64 20.44 -10.97
CA TRP A 56 6.33 20.30 -12.25
C TRP A 56 5.85 19.05 -13.01
N LEU A 57 5.74 17.92 -12.32
CA LEU A 57 5.22 16.68 -12.90
C LEU A 57 3.77 16.83 -13.36
N GLY A 58 2.91 17.42 -12.52
CA GLY A 58 1.52 17.68 -12.84
C GLY A 58 1.38 18.52 -14.11
N LYS A 59 2.11 19.63 -14.21
CA LYS A 59 2.11 20.49 -15.40
C LYS A 59 2.62 19.77 -16.64
N LYS A 60 3.72 19.01 -16.52
CA LYS A 60 4.30 18.25 -17.64
C LYS A 60 3.35 17.19 -18.20
N LEU A 61 2.55 16.59 -17.32
CA LEU A 61 1.54 15.58 -17.68
C LEU A 61 0.20 16.19 -18.11
N GLY A 62 0.05 17.53 -18.08
CA GLY A 62 -1.17 18.23 -18.52
C GLY A 62 -2.25 18.38 -17.46
N PHE A 63 -1.95 18.20 -16.17
CA PHE A 63 -2.91 18.44 -15.10
C PHE A 63 -3.06 19.92 -14.77
N GLU A 64 -4.31 20.37 -14.67
CA GLU A 64 -4.66 21.75 -14.31
C GLU A 64 -4.30 22.09 -12.86
N THR A 65 -4.56 21.17 -11.93
CA THR A 65 -4.23 21.35 -10.51
C THR A 65 -3.33 20.24 -10.00
N THR A 66 -2.40 20.60 -9.11
CA THR A 66 -1.50 19.63 -8.46
C THR A 66 -2.24 18.64 -7.58
N SER A 67 -3.40 19.04 -7.04
CA SER A 67 -4.26 18.15 -6.24
C SER A 67 -4.79 16.98 -7.08
N ASN A 68 -5.26 17.26 -8.30
CA ASN A 68 -5.76 16.22 -9.21
C ASN A 68 -4.66 15.24 -9.61
N PHE A 69 -3.45 15.75 -9.87
CA PHE A 69 -2.28 14.90 -10.11
C PHE A 69 -1.98 13.97 -8.93
N LEU A 70 -1.94 14.52 -7.70
CA LEU A 70 -1.68 13.72 -6.49
C LEU A 70 -2.77 12.68 -6.25
N LEU A 71 -4.03 13.03 -6.49
CA LEU A 71 -5.17 12.10 -6.36
C LEU A 71 -5.03 10.93 -7.33
N ILE A 72 -4.81 11.21 -8.61
CA ILE A 72 -4.66 10.17 -9.64
C ILE A 72 -3.44 9.31 -9.35
N ALA A 73 -2.31 9.91 -8.96
CA ALA A 73 -1.12 9.17 -8.56
C ALA A 73 -1.40 8.23 -7.37
N ALA A 74 -2.12 8.71 -6.35
CA ALA A 74 -2.51 7.89 -5.21
C ALA A 74 -3.42 6.72 -5.63
N ILE A 75 -4.42 6.96 -6.48
CA ILE A 75 -5.31 5.91 -7.01
C ILE A 75 -4.52 4.87 -7.79
N PHE A 76 -3.59 5.28 -8.67
CA PHE A 76 -2.74 4.36 -9.42
C PHE A 76 -1.87 3.48 -8.50
N VAL A 77 -1.26 4.09 -7.48
CA VAL A 77 -0.46 3.35 -6.48
C VAL A 77 -1.32 2.33 -5.74
N LEU A 78 -2.52 2.73 -5.30
CA LEU A 78 -3.45 1.85 -4.60
C LEU A 78 -3.92 0.69 -5.49
N LEU A 79 -4.28 0.95 -6.75
CA LEU A 79 -4.66 -0.09 -7.71
C LEU A 79 -3.54 -1.10 -7.93
N PHE A 80 -2.30 -0.63 -8.07
CA PHE A 80 -1.15 -1.52 -8.26
C PHE A 80 -0.90 -2.39 -7.02
N ILE A 81 -1.05 -1.83 -5.82
CA ILE A 81 -0.97 -2.59 -4.57
C ILE A 81 -2.08 -3.64 -4.51
N GLU A 82 -3.30 -3.26 -4.88
CA GLU A 82 -4.46 -4.14 -4.82
C GLU A 82 -4.35 -5.31 -5.79
N ILE A 83 -3.90 -5.07 -7.03
CA ILE A 83 -3.62 -6.14 -8.00
C ILE A 83 -2.58 -7.12 -7.44
N LYS A 84 -1.49 -6.61 -6.85
CA LYS A 84 -0.46 -7.46 -6.23
C LYS A 84 -1.00 -8.28 -5.06
N ASN A 85 -1.83 -7.66 -4.22
CA ASN A 85 -2.44 -8.34 -3.08
C ASN A 85 -3.41 -9.43 -3.55
N SER A 86 -4.24 -9.13 -4.56
CA SER A 86 -5.17 -10.08 -5.17
C SER A 86 -4.43 -11.29 -5.74
N ALA A 87 -3.35 -11.07 -6.51
CA ALA A 87 -2.53 -12.15 -7.04
C ALA A 87 -1.86 -13.00 -5.93
N LEU A 88 -1.35 -12.37 -4.87
CA LEU A 88 -0.77 -13.08 -3.73
C LEU A 88 -1.82 -13.92 -3.01
N LEU A 89 -3.02 -13.37 -2.81
CA LEU A 89 -4.13 -14.05 -2.16
C LEU A 89 -4.58 -15.27 -2.97
N SER A 90 -4.71 -15.15 -4.29
CA SER A 90 -5.03 -16.29 -5.16
C SER A 90 -3.97 -17.39 -5.08
N LYS A 91 -2.68 -17.04 -5.04
CA LYS A 91 -1.61 -18.02 -4.86
C LYS A 91 -1.71 -18.75 -3.52
N GLN A 92 -1.95 -18.01 -2.43
CA GLN A 92 -2.12 -18.58 -1.09
C GLN A 92 -3.33 -19.51 -1.02
N GLN A 93 -4.46 -19.14 -1.62
CA GLN A 93 -5.65 -19.98 -1.70
C GLN A 93 -5.37 -21.30 -2.43
N ASN A 94 -4.62 -21.28 -3.53
CA ASN A 94 -4.24 -22.50 -4.24
C ASN A 94 -3.31 -23.40 -3.42
N GLN A 95 -2.32 -22.83 -2.73
CA GLN A 95 -1.45 -23.59 -1.83
C GLN A 95 -2.23 -24.23 -0.68
N LEU A 96 -3.20 -23.51 -0.11
CA LEU A 96 -4.07 -24.05 0.94
C LEU A 96 -4.93 -25.21 0.41
N LYS A 97 -5.49 -25.09 -0.79
CA LYS A 97 -6.25 -26.19 -1.42
C LYS A 97 -5.38 -27.45 -1.60
N LEU A 98 -4.15 -27.29 -2.08
CA LEU A 98 -3.21 -28.41 -2.24
C LEU A 98 -2.88 -29.06 -0.89
N LEU A 99 -2.59 -28.26 0.13
CA LEU A 99 -2.29 -28.76 1.47
C LEU A 99 -3.46 -29.55 2.07
N ILE A 100 -4.70 -29.07 1.87
CA ILE A 100 -5.92 -29.78 2.30
C ILE A 100 -6.05 -31.11 1.56
N GLN A 101 -5.79 -31.15 0.25
CA GLN A 101 -5.84 -32.38 -0.54
C GLN A 101 -4.81 -33.41 -0.08
N GLU A 102 -3.55 -32.98 0.13
CA GLU A 102 -2.49 -33.83 0.66
C GLU A 102 -2.85 -34.39 2.04
N LEU A 103 -3.38 -33.55 2.92
CA LEU A 103 -3.84 -33.97 4.25
C LEU A 103 -4.95 -35.03 4.16
N SER A 104 -5.93 -34.86 3.27
CA SER A 104 -7.03 -35.81 3.08
C SER A 104 -6.53 -37.16 2.57
N MET A 105 -5.61 -37.17 1.59
CA MET A 105 -5.00 -38.41 1.08
C MET A 105 -4.17 -39.13 2.15
N LEU A 106 -3.47 -38.38 3.01
CA LEU A 106 -2.71 -38.96 4.13
C LEU A 106 -3.63 -39.58 5.18
N LYS A 107 -4.77 -38.95 5.49
CA LYS A 107 -5.77 -39.50 6.41
C LYS A 107 -6.40 -40.79 5.88
N ASP A 108 -6.82 -40.82 4.62
CA ASP A 108 -7.40 -42.00 3.97
C ASP A 108 -6.42 -43.19 3.98
N LYS A 109 -5.14 -42.95 3.69
CA LYS A 109 -4.08 -43.99 3.77
C LYS A 109 -3.87 -44.54 5.19
N LYS A 110 -4.13 -43.73 6.22
CA LYS A 110 -3.97 -44.14 7.63
C LYS A 110 -5.17 -44.94 8.12
N GLU A 111 -6.38 -44.62 7.67
CA GLU A 111 -7.61 -45.37 8.01
C GLU A 111 -7.68 -46.74 7.33
N LYS A 112 -7.03 -46.90 6.17
CA LYS A 112 -6.95 -48.18 5.43
C LYS A 112 -5.85 -49.14 5.94
N LYS A 113 -5.07 -48.77 6.95
CA LYS A 113 -4.04 -49.59 7.60
C LYS A 113 -4.48 -49.97 9.01
#